data_AF-A0A1Y3WQI9-F1
#
_entry.id   AF-A0A1Y3WQI9-F1
#
_cell.length_a   1.000
_cell.length_b   1.000
_cell.length_c   1.000
_cell.angle_alpha   90.00
_cell.angle_beta   90.00
_cell.angle_gamma   90.00
#
_symmetry.space_group_name_H-M   'P 1'
#
loop_
_entity.id
_entity.type
_entity.pdbx_description
1 polymer ?
#
loop_
_entity_poly.entity_id
_entity_poly.type
_entity_poly.pdbx_seq_one_letter_code
_entity_poly.pdbx_strand_id
1 'polypeptide(L)'
;MKTICFYFQIHQPFRLKRYRFFDIGNDHYYYDDFANDDIITRIAQRSYLPANATLLEMIKNANGKFKVAFSISGVALEQLELYVPEFIDSMKELVKTDCVEILSETYAHSLASLADPEEFKIQVQHHDEKIEQLFGVKPKVFRNTELIFSDDIASMIAAMGFKGVITEGAKHILGWKSPNYLYCSAAAPKLKMLLKNYKMSDDISFRFSNYEWSDYPLTADKFISWIKNTPAEEPIVNLFMNYETLGELQPRESGIFEFMKALPRFAEQEGIGFCTPTEAISKLKPVDALSVPYPMSWADEARDTSAWLGNTLQNEAFNKLYSVAERVRLCDDRRLKQDWNYLQASDHFYYMCTKYLSDGAVHSHYSPYDSPYEAFTNYMNVLSDFIVRVEAQYPESIENEELNALLTTIKNQAAEIEMLQKELKSARTERHSKRAEAKKEKETKSEAPKKAAEKKE
;
A
#
# COMPACT_ATOMS: atom_id res chain seq x y z
N MET A 1 -16.94 -8.28 -22.52
CA MET A 1 -15.54 -8.72 -22.68
C MET A 1 -14.96 -8.88 -21.27
N LYS A 2 -14.40 -10.04 -20.94
CA LYS A 2 -13.80 -10.29 -19.62
C LYS A 2 -12.41 -9.67 -19.56
N THR A 3 -11.95 -9.34 -18.37
CA THR A 3 -10.65 -8.70 -18.18
C THR A 3 -9.95 -9.23 -16.93
N ILE A 4 -8.63 -9.39 -17.01
CA ILE A 4 -7.78 -9.76 -15.89
C ILE A 4 -7.15 -8.50 -15.31
N CYS A 5 -7.22 -8.35 -13.98
CA CYS A 5 -6.52 -7.29 -13.25
C CYS A 5 -5.45 -7.94 -12.37
N PHE A 6 -4.18 -7.79 -12.77
CA PHE A 6 -3.05 -8.26 -11.99
C PHE A 6 -2.59 -7.20 -10.99
N TYR A 7 -2.30 -7.66 -9.78
CA TYR A 7 -1.63 -6.88 -8.76
C TYR A 7 -0.58 -7.73 -8.05
N PHE A 8 0.61 -7.16 -7.85
CA PHE A 8 1.68 -7.75 -7.08
C PHE A 8 2.10 -6.87 -5.89
N GLN A 9 2.22 -7.48 -4.71
CA GLN A 9 2.79 -6.86 -3.51
C GLN A 9 4.29 -7.08 -3.43
N ILE A 10 5.02 -6.04 -3.04
CA ILE A 10 6.42 -6.13 -2.59
C ILE A 10 6.50 -5.53 -1.19
N HIS A 11 6.87 -6.36 -0.22
CA HIS A 11 7.13 -5.92 1.14
C HIS A 11 8.29 -6.71 1.76
N GLN A 12 9.17 -6.00 2.46
CA GLN A 12 10.19 -6.56 3.34
C GLN A 12 10.32 -5.61 4.54
N PRO A 13 10.29 -6.11 5.78
CA PRO A 13 10.53 -5.29 6.97
C PRO A 13 12.04 -5.09 7.19
N PHE A 14 12.40 -4.05 7.95
CA PHE A 14 13.74 -3.98 8.54
C PHE A 14 13.79 -4.91 9.75
N ARG A 15 14.49 -6.04 9.61
CA ARG A 15 14.61 -7.05 10.66
C ARG A 15 15.38 -6.50 11.84
N LEU A 16 14.89 -6.81 13.03
CA LEU A 16 15.54 -6.43 14.27
C LEU A 16 16.68 -7.41 14.55
N LYS A 17 17.85 -6.87 14.90
CA LYS A 17 18.93 -7.67 15.48
C LYS A 17 18.47 -8.24 16.82
N ARG A 18 19.20 -9.25 17.30
CA ARG A 18 18.99 -9.75 18.65
C ARG A 18 19.27 -8.64 19.67
N TYR A 19 18.24 -8.27 20.42
CA TYR A 19 18.24 -7.14 21.34
C TYR A 19 17.80 -7.60 22.74
N ARG A 20 18.69 -7.47 23.71
CA ARG A 20 18.56 -8.01 25.06
C ARG A 20 18.19 -6.89 26.04
N PHE A 21 17.70 -7.28 27.20
CA PHE A 21 17.36 -6.34 28.27
C PHE A 21 18.52 -5.39 28.64
N PHE A 22 19.77 -5.87 28.62
CA PHE A 22 20.95 -5.04 28.95
C PHE A 22 21.30 -4.01 27.87
N ASP A 23 20.76 -4.14 26.67
CA ASP A 23 21.01 -3.21 25.56
C ASP A 23 20.15 -1.94 25.70
N ILE A 24 19.04 -2.02 26.46
CA ILE A 24 18.13 -0.90 26.73
C ILE A 24 18.89 0.24 27.44
N GLY A 25 18.81 1.43 26.88
CA GLY A 25 19.50 2.64 27.32
C GLY A 25 20.95 2.75 26.89
N ASN A 26 21.52 1.71 26.27
CA ASN A 26 22.93 1.64 25.88
C ASN A 26 23.13 1.58 24.36
N ASP A 27 22.22 0.93 23.63
CA ASP A 27 22.31 0.74 22.18
C ASP A 27 21.00 1.11 21.48
N HIS A 28 21.01 2.20 20.73
CA HIS A 28 19.83 2.73 20.05
C HIS A 28 19.71 2.29 18.58
N TYR A 29 20.54 1.35 18.13
CA TYR A 29 20.49 0.79 16.78
C TYR A 29 19.87 -0.61 16.79
N TYR A 30 18.71 -0.79 16.16
CA TYR A 30 17.92 -2.01 16.34
C TYR A 30 18.04 -3.04 15.22
N TYR A 31 18.64 -2.72 14.08
CA TYR A 31 18.44 -3.49 12.85
C TYR A 31 19.60 -4.45 12.56
N ASP A 32 19.27 -5.56 11.90
CA ASP A 32 20.24 -6.52 11.37
C ASP A 32 20.53 -6.22 9.90
N ASP A 33 21.50 -5.35 9.65
CA ASP A 33 21.82 -4.87 8.30
C ASP A 33 22.28 -5.99 7.38
N PHE A 34 22.99 -6.99 7.93
CA PHE A 34 23.45 -8.13 7.15
C PHE A 34 22.28 -8.99 6.68
N ALA A 35 21.35 -9.33 7.60
CA ALA A 35 20.17 -10.10 7.24
C ALA A 35 19.25 -9.34 6.28
N ASN A 36 19.10 -8.02 6.47
CA ASN A 36 18.29 -7.18 5.60
C ASN A 36 18.84 -7.15 4.17
N ASP A 37 20.14 -6.92 4.00
CA ASP A 37 20.81 -6.96 2.69
C ASP A 37 20.71 -8.36 2.05
N ASP A 38 21.19 -9.41 2.75
CA ASP A 38 21.24 -10.76 2.20
C ASP A 38 19.87 -11.23 1.69
N ILE A 39 18.82 -11.01 2.48
CA ILE A 39 17.48 -11.48 2.14
C ILE A 39 16.90 -10.71 0.96
N ILE A 40 16.92 -9.37 0.99
CA ILE A 40 16.30 -8.60 -0.09
C ILE A 40 17.08 -8.75 -1.40
N THR A 41 18.41 -8.79 -1.33
CA THR A 41 19.28 -9.02 -2.49
C THR A 41 19.02 -10.40 -3.10
N ARG A 42 18.92 -11.45 -2.27
CA ARG A 42 18.60 -12.80 -2.75
C ARG A 42 17.23 -12.86 -3.42
N ILE A 43 16.19 -12.32 -2.79
CA ILE A 43 14.83 -12.33 -3.33
C ILE A 43 14.80 -11.53 -4.64
N ALA A 44 15.46 -10.38 -4.72
CA ALA A 44 15.47 -9.59 -5.93
C ALA A 44 16.13 -10.31 -7.11
N GLN A 45 17.22 -11.05 -6.89
CA GLN A 45 17.91 -11.81 -7.93
C GLN A 45 17.11 -13.02 -8.42
N ARG A 46 16.38 -13.70 -7.52
CA ARG A 46 15.58 -14.88 -7.86
C ARG A 46 14.21 -14.54 -8.43
N SER A 47 13.59 -13.50 -7.90
CA SER A 47 12.21 -13.12 -8.16
C SER A 47 12.11 -11.79 -8.89
N TYR A 48 12.39 -10.67 -8.21
CA TYR A 48 11.97 -9.35 -8.68
C TYR A 48 12.58 -8.95 -10.04
N LEU A 49 13.89 -9.10 -10.22
CA LEU A 49 14.58 -8.71 -11.46
C LEU A 49 14.19 -9.62 -12.65
N PRO A 50 14.20 -10.96 -12.53
CA PRO A 50 13.68 -11.84 -13.59
C PRO A 50 12.20 -11.59 -13.91
N ALA A 51 11.38 -11.31 -12.89
CA ALA A 51 9.97 -11.02 -13.06
C ALA A 51 9.76 -9.68 -13.78
N ASN A 52 10.52 -8.63 -13.45
CA ASN A 52 10.46 -7.35 -14.15
C ASN A 52 10.82 -7.50 -15.63
N ALA A 53 11.89 -8.24 -15.93
CA ALA A 53 12.29 -8.55 -17.30
C ALA A 53 11.19 -9.31 -18.06
N THR A 54 10.56 -10.28 -17.41
CA THR A 54 9.45 -11.07 -17.97
C THR A 54 8.23 -10.19 -18.27
N LEU A 55 7.82 -9.33 -17.33
CA LEU A 55 6.69 -8.44 -17.53
C LEU A 55 6.97 -7.41 -18.63
N LEU A 56 8.19 -6.89 -18.72
CA LEU A 56 8.58 -5.96 -19.79
C LEU A 56 8.52 -6.64 -21.16
N GLU A 57 8.99 -7.89 -21.26
CA GLU A 57 8.87 -8.71 -22.47
C GLU A 57 7.38 -8.92 -22.84
N MET A 58 6.54 -9.27 -21.87
CA MET A 58 5.10 -9.46 -22.07
C MET A 58 4.41 -8.19 -22.58
N ILE A 59 4.72 -7.03 -21.98
CA ILE A 59 4.17 -5.73 -22.39
C ILE A 59 4.54 -5.43 -23.84
N LYS A 60 5.83 -5.62 -24.20
CA LYS A 60 6.33 -5.39 -25.56
C LYS A 60 5.68 -6.32 -26.58
N ASN A 61 5.66 -7.63 -26.29
CA ASN A 61 5.10 -8.64 -27.20
C ASN A 61 3.59 -8.51 -27.36
N ALA A 62 2.88 -8.04 -26.33
CA ALA A 62 1.44 -7.77 -26.38
C ALA A 62 1.11 -6.38 -26.95
N ASN A 63 2.08 -5.62 -27.46
CA ASN A 63 1.91 -4.25 -27.96
C ASN A 63 1.18 -3.34 -26.95
N GLY A 64 1.54 -3.43 -25.67
CA GLY A 64 0.94 -2.63 -24.59
C GLY A 64 -0.46 -3.06 -24.16
N LYS A 65 -0.99 -4.19 -24.67
CA LYS A 65 -2.29 -4.72 -24.23
C LYS A 65 -2.22 -5.39 -22.86
N PHE A 66 -1.07 -5.95 -22.50
CA PHE A 66 -0.86 -6.53 -21.17
C PHE A 66 -0.60 -5.41 -20.15
N LYS A 67 -1.27 -5.48 -19.00
CA LYS A 67 -1.22 -4.46 -17.94
C LYS A 67 -1.16 -5.12 -16.57
N VAL A 68 -0.48 -4.44 -15.64
CA VAL A 68 -0.24 -4.95 -14.28
C VAL A 68 -0.16 -3.80 -13.29
N ALA A 69 -0.40 -4.06 -12.02
CA ALA A 69 -0.20 -3.10 -10.94
C ALA A 69 0.72 -3.65 -9.84
N PHE A 70 1.32 -2.73 -9.09
CA PHE A 70 2.18 -3.04 -7.96
C PHE A 70 1.83 -2.20 -6.74
N SER A 71 1.95 -2.77 -5.55
CA SER A 71 2.15 -2.00 -4.32
C SER A 71 3.50 -2.38 -3.74
N ILE A 72 4.31 -1.38 -3.43
CA ILE A 72 5.63 -1.55 -2.84
C ILE A 72 5.64 -0.70 -1.58
N SER A 73 5.71 -1.30 -0.40
CA SER A 73 5.73 -0.54 0.86
C SER A 73 6.91 0.45 0.91
N GLY A 74 6.77 1.54 1.66
CA GLY A 74 7.82 2.56 1.80
C GLY A 74 9.13 1.98 2.33
N VAL A 75 9.06 1.14 3.37
CA VAL A 75 10.23 0.44 3.94
C VAL A 75 10.90 -0.51 2.95
N ALA A 76 10.13 -1.18 2.08
CA ALA A 76 10.72 -1.99 1.01
C ALA A 76 11.41 -1.13 -0.05
N LEU A 77 10.84 0.03 -0.41
CA LEU A 77 11.49 0.97 -1.34
C LEU A 77 12.83 1.45 -0.80
N GLU A 78 12.91 1.77 0.50
CA GLU A 78 14.17 2.16 1.12
C GLU A 78 15.21 1.04 1.08
N GLN A 79 14.83 -0.19 1.42
CA GLN A 79 15.76 -1.33 1.32
C GLN A 79 16.21 -1.56 -0.13
N LEU A 80 15.32 -1.43 -1.11
CA LEU A 80 15.66 -1.57 -2.52
C LEU A 80 16.59 -0.45 -3.01
N GLU A 81 16.42 0.79 -2.55
CA GLU A 81 17.37 1.87 -2.86
C GLU A 81 18.76 1.62 -2.25
N LEU A 82 18.82 1.02 -1.06
CA LEU A 82 20.05 0.75 -0.34
C LEU A 82 20.82 -0.44 -0.92
N TYR A 83 20.14 -1.56 -1.17
CA TYR A 83 20.76 -2.86 -1.43
C TYR A 83 20.61 -3.32 -2.87
N VAL A 84 19.56 -2.91 -3.59
CA VAL A 84 19.27 -3.39 -4.95
C VAL A 84 18.81 -2.23 -5.87
N PRO A 85 19.63 -1.18 -6.05
CA PRO A 85 19.22 0.01 -6.81
C PRO A 85 18.85 -0.31 -8.27
N GLU A 86 19.40 -1.38 -8.85
CA GLU A 86 19.03 -1.86 -10.19
C GLU A 86 17.56 -2.31 -10.29
N PHE A 87 16.95 -2.72 -9.17
CA PHE A 87 15.51 -3.00 -9.14
C PHE A 87 14.71 -1.73 -9.39
N ILE A 88 15.06 -0.62 -8.73
CA ILE A 88 14.39 0.67 -8.91
C ILE A 88 14.50 1.13 -10.37
N ASP A 89 15.66 0.96 -11.00
CA ASP A 89 15.84 1.31 -12.41
C ASP A 89 15.00 0.42 -13.34
N SER A 90 14.96 -0.89 -13.10
CA SER A 90 14.09 -1.80 -13.87
C SER A 90 12.60 -1.52 -13.69
N MET A 91 12.17 -1.10 -12.50
CA MET A 91 10.79 -0.66 -12.24
C MET A 91 10.47 0.64 -12.96
N LYS A 92 11.40 1.60 -13.02
CA LYS A 92 11.22 2.82 -13.83
C LYS A 92 11.04 2.49 -15.32
N GLU A 93 11.76 1.49 -15.84
CA GLU A 93 11.56 1.03 -17.22
C GLU A 93 10.15 0.47 -17.45
N LEU A 94 9.64 -0.33 -16.50
CA LEU A 94 8.27 -0.82 -16.53
C LEU A 94 7.23 0.30 -16.47
N VAL A 95 7.39 1.25 -15.54
CA VAL A 95 6.48 2.40 -15.39
C VAL A 95 6.44 3.25 -16.66
N LYS A 96 7.57 3.47 -17.32
CA LYS A 96 7.67 4.22 -18.60
C LYS A 96 6.87 3.61 -19.75
N THR A 97 6.39 2.37 -19.64
CA THR A 97 5.56 1.73 -20.67
C THR A 97 4.10 2.20 -20.65
N ASP A 98 3.68 2.95 -19.63
CA ASP A 98 2.28 3.31 -19.34
C ASP A 98 1.33 2.10 -19.17
N CYS A 99 1.89 0.89 -19.04
CA CYS A 99 1.15 -0.36 -18.83
C CYS A 99 1.20 -0.84 -17.37
N VAL A 100 1.96 -0.14 -16.52
CA VAL A 100 2.16 -0.47 -15.11
C VAL A 100 1.60 0.63 -14.22
N GLU A 101 0.73 0.25 -13.28
CA GLU A 101 0.18 1.16 -12.26
C GLU A 101 0.84 0.90 -10.90
N ILE A 102 1.28 1.95 -10.22
CA ILE A 102 1.75 1.88 -8.84
C ILE A 102 0.64 2.34 -7.90
N LEU A 103 0.31 1.50 -6.91
CA LEU A 103 -0.74 1.71 -5.92
C LEU A 103 -0.19 2.40 -4.67
N SER A 104 -1.10 3.02 -3.93
CA SER A 104 -0.81 3.64 -2.64
C SER A 104 -0.95 2.61 -1.53
N GLU A 105 -0.13 2.72 -0.49
CA GLU A 105 -0.16 1.90 0.73
C GLU A 105 0.40 2.72 1.91
N THR A 106 0.45 2.14 3.11
CA THR A 106 1.20 2.71 4.23
C THR A 106 2.72 2.64 4.00
N TYR A 107 3.45 3.65 4.46
CA TYR A 107 4.92 3.67 4.37
C TYR A 107 5.56 2.48 5.08
N ALA A 108 5.10 2.18 6.29
CA ALA A 108 5.69 1.15 7.13
C ALA A 108 5.15 -0.25 6.85
N HIS A 109 4.17 -0.42 5.95
CA HIS A 109 3.35 -1.65 5.89
C HIS A 109 2.74 -1.93 7.27
N SER A 110 2.16 -0.88 7.86
CA SER A 110 1.72 -0.89 9.25
C SER A 110 0.27 -1.28 9.40
N LEU A 111 -0.09 -1.63 10.63
CA LEU A 111 -1.46 -1.83 11.08
C LEU A 111 -2.12 -0.51 11.56
N ALA A 112 -1.58 0.66 11.20
CA ALA A 112 -2.02 1.96 11.73
C ALA A 112 -3.51 2.24 11.47
N SER A 113 -4.05 1.73 10.35
CA SER A 113 -5.49 1.82 10.03
C SER A 113 -6.42 1.19 11.09
N LEU A 114 -5.89 0.38 12.00
CA LEU A 114 -6.65 -0.28 13.08
C LEU A 114 -6.53 0.44 14.44
N ALA A 115 -5.59 1.37 14.60
CA ALA A 115 -5.31 2.02 15.90
C ALA A 115 -5.24 3.53 15.85
N ASP A 116 -4.61 4.11 14.82
CA ASP A 116 -4.30 5.53 14.77
C ASP A 116 -4.58 6.08 13.36
N PRO A 117 -5.78 6.65 13.13
CA PRO A 117 -6.18 7.23 11.85
C PRO A 117 -5.28 8.37 11.35
N GLU A 118 -4.69 9.16 12.26
CA GLU A 118 -3.79 10.25 11.88
C GLU A 118 -2.44 9.71 11.42
N GLU A 119 -1.88 8.75 12.16
CA GLU A 119 -0.66 8.04 11.74
C GLU A 119 -0.87 7.30 10.41
N PHE A 120 -2.02 6.65 10.24
CA PHE A 120 -2.38 5.98 8.98
C PHE A 120 -2.33 6.96 7.80
N LYS A 121 -2.98 8.13 7.94
CA LYS A 121 -2.96 9.17 6.91
C LYS A 121 -1.56 9.72 6.63
N ILE A 122 -0.76 9.96 7.66
CA ILE A 122 0.62 10.45 7.54
C ILE A 122 1.47 9.45 6.75
N GLN A 123 1.37 8.16 7.09
CA GLN A 123 2.12 7.11 6.38
C GLN A 123 1.71 6.99 4.92
N VAL A 124 0.43 7.09 4.61
CA VAL A 124 -0.07 7.07 3.23
C VAL A 124 0.46 8.28 2.45
N GLN A 125 0.46 9.47 3.05
CA GLN A 125 1.02 10.67 2.42
C GLN A 125 2.52 10.51 2.13
N HIS A 126 3.32 10.10 3.11
CA HIS A 126 4.76 9.90 2.92
C HIS A 126 5.06 8.81 1.87
N HIS A 127 4.20 7.79 1.79
CA HIS A 127 4.33 6.73 0.79
C HIS A 127 4.10 7.28 -0.62
N ASP A 128 2.99 8.00 -0.82
CA ASP A 128 2.67 8.62 -2.11
C ASP A 128 3.75 9.62 -2.56
N GLU A 129 4.31 10.41 -1.63
CA GLU A 129 5.42 11.32 -1.88
C GLU A 129 6.69 10.57 -2.34
N LYS A 130 7.00 9.44 -1.71
CA LYS A 130 8.15 8.59 -2.09
C LYS A 130 7.95 7.94 -3.46
N ILE A 131 6.74 7.48 -3.77
CA ILE A 131 6.39 6.96 -5.10
C ILE A 131 6.55 8.03 -6.18
N GLU A 132 6.05 9.25 -5.93
CA GLU A 132 6.20 10.37 -6.86
C GLU A 132 7.68 10.73 -7.06
N GLN A 133 8.47 10.75 -6.00
CA GLN A 133 9.91 11.00 -6.07
C GLN A 133 10.65 9.96 -6.91
N LEU A 134 10.35 8.67 -6.73
CA LEU A 134 11.08 7.57 -7.38
C LEU A 134 10.63 7.32 -8.81
N PHE A 135 9.33 7.35 -9.06
CA PHE A 135 8.73 6.88 -10.30
C PHE A 135 8.03 7.98 -11.11
N GLY A 136 7.87 9.19 -10.55
CA GLY A 136 7.22 10.31 -11.22
C GLY A 136 5.71 10.14 -11.43
N VAL A 137 5.08 9.19 -10.72
CA VAL A 137 3.65 8.89 -10.81
C VAL A 137 2.98 9.13 -9.46
N LYS A 138 1.71 9.52 -9.48
CA LYS A 138 0.88 9.63 -8.28
C LYS A 138 -0.10 8.46 -8.23
N PRO A 139 -0.10 7.66 -7.14
CA PRO A 139 -1.09 6.62 -6.94
C PRO A 139 -2.53 7.13 -7.00
N LYS A 140 -3.46 6.27 -7.46
CA LYS A 140 -4.89 6.61 -7.63
C LYS A 140 -5.83 5.62 -6.97
N VAL A 141 -5.35 4.42 -6.72
CA VAL A 141 -6.06 3.32 -6.08
C VAL A 141 -5.28 2.91 -4.86
N PHE A 142 -6.01 2.71 -3.76
CA PHE A 142 -5.44 2.36 -2.48
C PHE A 142 -5.37 0.84 -2.30
N ARG A 143 -4.28 0.38 -1.69
CA ARG A 143 -4.09 -0.97 -1.17
C ARG A 143 -3.66 -0.84 0.27
N ASN A 144 -4.52 -1.23 1.20
CA ASN A 144 -4.11 -1.24 2.60
C ASN A 144 -3.19 -2.44 2.89
N THR A 145 -2.36 -2.30 3.91
CA THR A 145 -1.54 -3.36 4.50
C THR A 145 -2.34 -4.66 4.57
N GLU A 146 -1.83 -5.73 3.97
CA GLU A 146 -2.41 -7.08 4.02
C GLU A 146 -3.88 -7.18 3.58
N LEU A 147 -4.26 -6.29 2.65
CA LEU A 147 -5.63 -6.12 2.16
C LEU A 147 -6.66 -5.86 3.27
N ILE A 148 -6.21 -5.34 4.42
CA ILE A 148 -7.06 -5.07 5.58
C ILE A 148 -8.12 -4.04 5.23
N PHE A 149 -9.39 -4.39 5.43
CA PHE A 149 -10.52 -3.52 5.07
C PHE A 149 -11.70 -3.66 6.03
N SER A 150 -12.35 -2.55 6.33
CA SER A 150 -13.62 -2.44 7.03
C SER A 150 -14.36 -1.19 6.55
N ASP A 151 -15.63 -1.03 6.94
CA ASP A 151 -16.42 0.16 6.66
C ASP A 151 -15.80 1.45 7.25
N ASP A 152 -15.14 1.35 8.41
CA ASP A 152 -14.38 2.45 9.02
C ASP A 152 -13.15 2.82 8.17
N ILE A 153 -12.38 1.81 7.75
CA ILE A 153 -11.21 1.99 6.87
C ILE A 153 -11.63 2.55 5.51
N ALA A 154 -12.78 2.14 4.98
CA ALA A 154 -13.34 2.68 3.75
C ALA A 154 -13.57 4.20 3.86
N SER A 155 -14.08 4.65 5.01
CA SER A 155 -14.31 6.07 5.28
C SER A 155 -12.99 6.85 5.34
N MET A 156 -11.96 6.30 5.99
CA MET A 156 -10.62 6.89 6.02
C MET A 156 -9.99 6.99 4.63
N ILE A 157 -10.04 5.92 3.84
CA ILE A 157 -9.53 5.87 2.45
C ILE A 157 -10.26 6.92 1.59
N ALA A 158 -11.59 6.99 1.69
CA ALA A 158 -12.38 7.96 0.94
C ALA A 158 -12.06 9.41 1.35
N ALA A 159 -11.82 9.67 2.64
CA ALA A 159 -11.44 10.98 3.15
C ALA A 159 -10.07 11.46 2.62
N MET A 160 -9.16 10.53 2.32
CA MET A 160 -7.88 10.82 1.64
C MET A 160 -8.04 11.08 0.13
N GLY A 161 -9.24 10.89 -0.44
CA GLY A 161 -9.55 11.24 -1.83
C GLY A 161 -9.41 10.08 -2.83
N PHE A 162 -9.11 8.87 -2.37
CA PHE A 162 -9.06 7.69 -3.23
C PHE A 162 -10.45 7.32 -3.77
N LYS A 163 -10.48 6.87 -5.03
CA LYS A 163 -11.72 6.46 -5.72
C LYS A 163 -11.86 4.97 -5.89
N GLY A 164 -10.78 4.22 -5.66
CA GLY A 164 -10.75 2.78 -5.70
C GLY A 164 -9.89 2.21 -4.58
N VAL A 165 -10.28 1.03 -4.13
CA VAL A 165 -9.51 0.20 -3.21
C VAL A 165 -9.46 -1.24 -3.73
N ILE A 166 -8.32 -1.89 -3.56
CA ILE A 166 -8.21 -3.34 -3.72
C ILE A 166 -8.22 -4.00 -2.33
N THR A 167 -9.02 -5.06 -2.16
CA THR A 167 -9.11 -5.81 -0.89
C THR A 167 -9.44 -7.29 -1.15
N GLU A 168 -9.58 -8.08 -0.09
CA GLU A 168 -9.85 -9.51 -0.14
C GLU A 168 -11.29 -9.80 -0.63
N GLY A 169 -11.50 -10.94 -1.29
CA GLY A 169 -12.83 -11.46 -1.64
C GLY A 169 -13.30 -12.48 -0.61
N ALA A 170 -13.35 -12.09 0.66
CA ALA A 170 -13.61 -13.01 1.77
C ALA A 170 -15.02 -13.62 1.67
N LYS A 171 -15.10 -14.96 1.77
CA LYS A 171 -16.38 -15.68 1.66
C LYS A 171 -17.42 -15.23 2.69
N HIS A 172 -16.99 -14.93 3.91
CA HIS A 172 -17.90 -14.51 4.98
C HIS A 172 -18.52 -13.13 4.74
N ILE A 173 -17.92 -12.30 3.86
CA ILE A 173 -18.48 -11.02 3.41
C ILE A 173 -19.31 -11.19 2.14
N LEU A 174 -18.79 -11.95 1.17
CA LEU A 174 -19.45 -12.13 -0.12
C LEU A 174 -20.70 -13.03 -0.03
N GLY A 175 -20.73 -13.98 0.89
CA GLY A 175 -21.77 -15.00 0.95
C GLY A 175 -21.84 -15.78 -0.36
N TRP A 176 -22.91 -15.59 -1.12
CA TRP A 176 -23.13 -16.20 -2.45
C TRP A 176 -22.66 -15.31 -3.61
N LYS A 177 -22.23 -14.08 -3.34
CA LYS A 177 -21.75 -13.13 -4.35
C LYS A 177 -20.35 -13.54 -4.86
N SER A 178 -20.01 -13.11 -6.07
CA SER A 178 -18.72 -13.42 -6.70
C SER A 178 -17.69 -12.29 -6.48
N PRO A 179 -16.40 -12.60 -6.26
CA PRO A 179 -15.34 -11.58 -6.23
C PRO A 179 -15.06 -10.96 -7.61
N ASN A 180 -15.59 -11.56 -8.68
CA ASN A 180 -15.35 -11.18 -10.07
C ASN A 180 -16.23 -10.03 -10.57
N TYR A 181 -16.69 -9.16 -9.66
CA TYR A 181 -17.44 -7.95 -9.97
C TYR A 181 -16.74 -6.74 -9.37
N LEU A 182 -17.08 -5.56 -9.89
CA LEU A 182 -16.80 -4.31 -9.21
C LEU A 182 -17.89 -4.07 -8.16
N TYR A 183 -17.51 -3.73 -6.93
CA TYR A 183 -18.42 -3.30 -5.87
C TYR A 183 -18.15 -1.85 -5.48
N CYS A 184 -18.95 -1.31 -4.57
CA CYS A 184 -18.66 -0.08 -3.85
C CYS A 184 -18.81 -0.32 -2.34
N SER A 185 -18.14 0.50 -1.53
CA SER A 185 -18.30 0.44 -0.08
C SER A 185 -19.68 0.95 0.32
N ALA A 186 -20.35 0.26 1.25
CA ALA A 186 -21.59 0.74 1.84
C ALA A 186 -21.38 2.02 2.67
N ALA A 187 -20.26 2.11 3.41
CA ALA A 187 -19.90 3.29 4.19
C ALA A 187 -19.44 4.47 3.32
N ALA A 188 -18.77 4.20 2.20
CA ALA A 188 -18.33 5.21 1.25
C ALA A 188 -18.76 4.85 -0.19
N PRO A 189 -20.00 5.16 -0.62
CA PRO A 189 -20.55 4.71 -1.91
C PRO A 189 -19.79 5.16 -3.16
N LYS A 190 -18.93 6.18 -3.04
CA LYS A 190 -18.06 6.66 -4.14
C LYS A 190 -16.75 5.88 -4.24
N LEU A 191 -16.36 5.14 -3.19
CA LEU A 191 -15.18 4.29 -3.16
C LEU A 191 -15.52 2.94 -3.79
N LYS A 192 -14.91 2.67 -4.94
CA LYS A 192 -15.09 1.42 -5.69
C LYS A 192 -14.15 0.34 -5.15
N MET A 193 -14.62 -0.90 -5.10
CA MET A 193 -13.90 -2.03 -4.51
C MET A 193 -13.64 -3.11 -5.56
N LEU A 194 -12.39 -3.48 -5.72
CA LEU A 194 -11.94 -4.66 -6.46
C LEU A 194 -11.52 -5.73 -5.47
N LEU A 195 -12.09 -6.92 -5.59
CA LEU A 195 -11.92 -7.99 -4.61
C LEU A 195 -11.03 -9.09 -5.17
N LYS A 196 -10.02 -9.51 -4.42
CA LYS A 196 -9.15 -10.65 -4.76
C LYS A 196 -10.00 -11.88 -5.07
N ASN A 197 -9.77 -12.51 -6.22
CA ASN A 197 -10.22 -13.87 -6.44
C ASN A 197 -9.22 -14.81 -5.76
N TYR A 198 -9.43 -15.09 -4.47
CA TYR A 198 -8.44 -15.80 -3.67
C TYR A 198 -8.15 -17.20 -4.22
N LYS A 199 -9.16 -17.91 -4.74
CA LYS A 199 -8.96 -19.26 -5.29
C LYS A 199 -7.96 -19.23 -6.44
N MET A 200 -8.22 -18.42 -7.47
CA MET A 200 -7.36 -18.35 -8.65
C MET A 200 -5.99 -17.72 -8.36
N SER A 201 -5.92 -16.79 -7.41
CA SER A 201 -4.65 -16.20 -6.97
C SER A 201 -3.79 -17.24 -6.24
N ASP A 202 -4.39 -17.96 -5.27
CA ASP A 202 -3.70 -18.96 -4.47
C ASP A 202 -3.32 -20.21 -5.30
N ASP A 203 -4.09 -20.52 -6.35
CA ASP A 203 -3.75 -21.56 -7.33
C ASP A 203 -2.40 -21.27 -8.03
N ILE A 204 -2.14 -20.00 -8.37
CA ILE A 204 -0.85 -19.57 -8.93
C ILE A 204 0.22 -19.48 -7.85
N SER A 205 -0.09 -18.85 -6.71
CA SER A 205 0.91 -18.60 -5.65
C SER A 205 1.41 -19.86 -4.96
N PHE A 206 0.53 -20.82 -4.68
CA PHE A 206 0.83 -21.94 -3.79
C PHE A 206 0.66 -23.32 -4.44
N ARG A 207 -0.24 -23.47 -5.42
CA ARG A 207 -0.54 -24.80 -6.02
C ARG A 207 0.14 -25.05 -7.37
N PHE A 208 0.74 -24.04 -7.98
CA PHE A 208 1.28 -24.11 -9.34
C PHE A 208 2.27 -25.27 -9.56
N SER A 209 3.18 -25.49 -8.61
CA SER A 209 4.14 -26.61 -8.62
C SER A 209 3.76 -27.80 -7.73
N ASN A 210 2.49 -27.87 -7.28
CA ASN A 210 2.03 -28.98 -6.45
C ASN A 210 1.57 -30.17 -7.32
N TYR A 211 2.44 -31.17 -7.47
CA TYR A 211 2.17 -32.39 -8.24
C TYR A 211 1.01 -33.26 -7.70
N GLU A 212 0.62 -33.08 -6.44
CA GLU A 212 -0.50 -33.80 -5.82
C GLU A 212 -1.86 -33.09 -6.03
N TRP A 213 -1.84 -31.84 -6.49
CA TRP A 213 -3.07 -31.11 -6.76
C TRP A 213 -3.79 -31.69 -7.96
N SER A 214 -5.10 -31.94 -7.83
CA SER A 214 -5.94 -32.56 -8.88
C SER A 214 -5.94 -31.81 -10.21
N ASP A 215 -5.63 -30.52 -10.19
CA ASP A 215 -5.56 -29.68 -11.38
C ASP A 215 -4.14 -29.48 -11.93
N TYR A 216 -3.12 -30.13 -11.35
CA TYR A 216 -1.76 -30.11 -11.88
C TYR A 216 -1.65 -30.91 -13.20
N PRO A 217 -0.88 -30.44 -14.21
CA PRO A 217 -0.19 -29.14 -14.25
C PRO A 217 -1.14 -27.97 -14.54
N LEU A 218 -0.84 -26.81 -13.96
CA LEU A 218 -1.56 -25.57 -14.28
C LEU A 218 -0.93 -24.88 -15.50
N THR A 219 -1.49 -25.15 -16.67
CA THR A 219 -1.06 -24.53 -17.92
C THR A 219 -1.82 -23.23 -18.20
N ALA A 220 -1.24 -22.33 -19.02
CA ALA A 220 -1.84 -21.04 -19.32
C ALA A 220 -3.17 -21.16 -20.09
N ASP A 221 -3.31 -22.13 -21.00
CA ASP A 221 -4.58 -22.41 -21.69
C ASP A 221 -5.66 -22.90 -20.72
N LYS A 222 -5.30 -23.79 -19.80
CA LYS A 222 -6.20 -24.29 -18.76
C LYS A 222 -6.68 -23.16 -17.87
N PHE A 223 -5.78 -22.32 -17.39
CA PHE A 223 -6.10 -21.19 -16.53
C PHE A 223 -6.98 -20.14 -17.24
N ILE A 224 -6.66 -19.78 -18.47
CA ILE A 224 -7.49 -18.86 -19.27
C ILE A 224 -8.86 -19.47 -19.57
N SER A 225 -8.95 -20.77 -19.82
CA SER A 225 -10.23 -21.48 -19.99
C SER A 225 -11.11 -21.38 -18.73
N TRP A 226 -10.54 -21.48 -17.52
CA TRP A 226 -11.29 -21.24 -16.29
C TRP A 226 -11.90 -19.84 -16.24
N ILE A 227 -11.13 -18.82 -16.62
CA ILE A 227 -11.60 -17.42 -16.67
C ILE A 227 -12.68 -17.26 -17.74
N LYS A 228 -12.49 -17.83 -18.94
CA LYS A 228 -13.48 -17.81 -20.02
C LYS A 228 -14.82 -18.41 -19.56
N ASN A 229 -14.77 -19.51 -18.80
CA ASN A 229 -15.95 -20.28 -18.38
C ASN A 229 -16.67 -19.73 -17.13
N THR A 230 -16.17 -18.64 -16.52
CA THR A 230 -16.95 -17.88 -15.53
C THR A 230 -18.27 -17.36 -16.14
N PRO A 231 -19.30 -17.01 -15.35
CA PRO A 231 -20.52 -16.37 -15.86
C PRO A 231 -20.23 -15.16 -16.76
N ALA A 232 -21.08 -14.91 -17.76
CA ALA A 232 -20.86 -13.84 -18.74
C ALA A 232 -20.97 -12.45 -18.10
N GLU A 233 -21.75 -12.36 -17.03
CA GLU A 233 -22.00 -11.17 -16.24
C GLU A 233 -20.78 -10.75 -15.43
N GLU A 234 -19.90 -11.68 -15.05
CA GLU A 234 -18.67 -11.43 -14.29
C GLU A 234 -17.59 -10.82 -15.22
N PRO A 235 -17.36 -9.49 -15.19
CA PRO A 235 -16.56 -8.85 -16.22
C PRO A 235 -15.07 -8.84 -15.89
N ILE A 236 -14.67 -9.15 -14.65
CA ILE A 236 -13.29 -8.95 -14.18
C ILE A 236 -12.83 -10.09 -13.28
N VAL A 237 -11.59 -10.55 -13.45
CA VAL A 237 -10.92 -11.47 -12.53
C VAL A 237 -9.69 -10.78 -11.94
N ASN A 238 -9.71 -10.62 -10.62
CA ASN A 238 -8.66 -9.94 -9.86
C ASN A 238 -7.66 -10.97 -9.32
N LEU A 239 -6.42 -10.92 -9.80
CA LEU A 239 -5.35 -11.84 -9.43
C LEU A 239 -4.30 -11.09 -8.61
N PHE A 240 -4.43 -11.17 -7.29
CA PHE A 240 -3.74 -10.33 -6.33
C PHE A 240 -2.81 -11.21 -5.48
N MET A 241 -1.50 -11.01 -5.59
CA MET A 241 -0.49 -11.95 -5.07
C MET A 241 0.76 -11.22 -4.55
N ASN A 242 1.58 -11.91 -3.76
CA ASN A 242 2.95 -11.48 -3.46
C ASN A 242 3.81 -11.59 -4.73
N TYR A 243 4.72 -10.66 -4.96
CA TYR A 243 5.56 -10.67 -6.15
C TYR A 243 6.57 -11.82 -6.15
N GLU A 244 6.96 -12.24 -4.95
CA GLU A 244 7.74 -13.44 -4.65
C GLU A 244 7.10 -14.72 -5.22
N THR A 245 5.81 -14.70 -5.57
CA THR A 245 5.16 -15.77 -6.34
C THR A 245 5.99 -16.15 -7.57
N LEU A 246 6.56 -15.16 -8.26
CA LEU A 246 7.33 -15.37 -9.48
C LEU A 246 8.81 -15.52 -9.13
N GLY A 247 9.33 -16.75 -9.04
CA GLY A 247 10.75 -17.05 -8.89
C GLY A 247 11.20 -17.43 -7.48
N GLU A 248 10.48 -17.05 -6.42
CA GLU A 248 10.79 -17.47 -5.04
C GLU A 248 9.83 -18.56 -4.56
N LEU A 249 8.51 -18.28 -4.47
CA LEU A 249 7.51 -19.29 -4.07
C LEU A 249 7.32 -20.35 -5.16
N GLN A 250 7.32 -19.92 -6.42
CA GLN A 250 7.37 -20.80 -7.58
C GLN A 250 8.73 -20.60 -8.26
N PRO A 251 9.72 -21.48 -8.02
CA PRO A 251 11.07 -21.34 -8.60
C PRO A 251 11.03 -21.30 -10.13
N ARG A 252 12.05 -20.74 -10.76
CA ARG A 252 12.13 -20.64 -12.23
C ARG A 252 11.92 -21.99 -12.92
N GLU A 253 12.47 -23.06 -12.34
CA GLU A 253 12.43 -24.43 -12.84
C GLU A 253 11.01 -25.01 -12.85
N SER A 254 10.07 -24.44 -12.09
CA SER A 254 8.66 -24.81 -12.15
C SER A 254 7.98 -24.42 -13.48
N GLY A 255 8.60 -23.51 -14.24
CA GLY A 255 8.02 -22.96 -15.47
C GLY A 255 7.07 -21.79 -15.24
N ILE A 256 7.01 -21.20 -14.04
CA ILE A 256 6.11 -20.08 -13.72
C ILE A 256 6.29 -18.87 -14.66
N PHE A 257 7.52 -18.56 -15.06
CA PHE A 257 7.79 -17.46 -15.99
C PHE A 257 7.21 -17.76 -17.37
N GLU A 258 7.29 -19.00 -17.83
CA GLU A 258 6.78 -19.39 -19.15
C GLU A 258 5.25 -19.47 -19.15
N PHE A 259 4.66 -19.88 -18.02
CA PHE A 259 3.24 -19.73 -17.78
C PHE A 259 2.81 -18.26 -17.92
N MET A 260 3.48 -17.33 -17.23
CA MET A 260 3.18 -15.90 -17.30
C MET A 260 3.30 -15.35 -18.72
N LYS A 261 4.40 -15.66 -19.43
CA LYS A 261 4.62 -15.23 -20.82
C LYS A 261 3.55 -15.75 -21.79
N ALA A 262 2.97 -16.91 -21.52
CA ALA A 262 1.95 -17.50 -22.36
C ALA A 262 0.55 -16.89 -22.15
N LEU A 263 0.26 -16.30 -20.98
CA LEU A 263 -1.07 -15.79 -20.64
C LEU A 263 -1.63 -14.78 -21.66
N PRO A 264 -0.90 -13.74 -22.13
CA PRO A 264 -1.47 -12.75 -23.03
C PRO A 264 -1.96 -13.35 -24.35
N ARG A 265 -1.23 -14.33 -24.88
CA ARG A 265 -1.59 -15.02 -26.13
C ARG A 265 -2.89 -15.80 -25.99
N PHE A 266 -3.01 -16.61 -24.94
CA PHE A 266 -4.22 -17.41 -24.70
C PHE A 266 -5.42 -16.53 -24.33
N ALA A 267 -5.20 -15.47 -23.55
CA ALA A 267 -6.23 -14.48 -23.24
C ALA A 267 -6.77 -13.81 -24.52
N GLU A 268 -5.90 -13.40 -25.44
CA GLU A 268 -6.30 -12.78 -26.71
C GLU A 268 -7.14 -13.72 -27.58
N GLN A 269 -6.77 -15.01 -27.67
CA GLN A 269 -7.53 -16.03 -28.41
C GLN A 269 -8.97 -16.18 -27.89
N GLU A 270 -9.17 -15.94 -26.59
CA GLU A 270 -10.46 -16.07 -25.92
C GLU A 270 -11.18 -14.73 -25.70
N GLY A 271 -10.66 -13.65 -26.28
CA GLY A 271 -11.24 -12.31 -26.15
C GLY A 271 -11.21 -11.78 -24.71
N ILE A 272 -10.20 -12.16 -23.93
CA ILE A 272 -9.96 -11.69 -22.56
C ILE A 272 -8.86 -10.62 -22.59
N GLY A 273 -9.12 -9.48 -21.94
CA GLY A 273 -8.17 -8.36 -21.87
C GLY A 273 -7.40 -8.30 -20.55
N PHE A 274 -6.51 -7.31 -20.43
CA PHE A 274 -5.87 -6.93 -19.18
C PHE A 274 -6.15 -5.46 -18.87
N CYS A 275 -6.24 -5.14 -17.58
CA CYS A 275 -6.41 -3.76 -17.13
C CYS A 275 -5.64 -3.52 -15.83
N THR A 276 -5.34 -2.25 -15.58
CA THR A 276 -4.90 -1.82 -14.26
C THR A 276 -6.11 -1.54 -13.34
N PRO A 277 -5.94 -1.47 -12.01
CA PRO A 277 -7.01 -1.12 -11.09
C PRO A 277 -7.72 0.20 -11.43
N THR A 278 -6.98 1.27 -11.77
CA THR A 278 -7.58 2.55 -12.19
C THR A 278 -8.46 2.39 -13.43
N GLU A 279 -8.05 1.59 -14.41
CA GLU A 279 -8.85 1.35 -15.59
C GLU A 279 -10.11 0.54 -15.28
N ALA A 280 -10.00 -0.48 -14.43
CA ALA A 280 -11.13 -1.30 -13.99
C ALA A 280 -12.20 -0.44 -13.31
N ILE A 281 -11.81 0.36 -12.30
CA ILE A 281 -12.76 1.22 -11.59
C ILE A 281 -13.32 2.34 -12.46
N SER A 282 -12.64 2.74 -13.55
CA SER A 282 -13.12 3.79 -14.46
C SER A 282 -14.13 3.25 -15.47
N LYS A 283 -13.94 2.01 -15.95
CA LYS A 283 -14.75 1.40 -17.01
C LYS A 283 -15.96 0.64 -16.47
N LEU A 284 -15.81 -0.01 -15.31
CA LEU A 284 -16.85 -0.85 -14.73
C LEU A 284 -17.81 -0.05 -13.85
N LYS A 285 -19.07 -0.52 -13.80
CA LYS A 285 -20.10 -0.04 -12.89
C LYS A 285 -20.18 -1.00 -11.69
N PRO A 286 -20.19 -0.48 -10.45
CA PRO A 286 -20.45 -1.31 -9.29
C PRO A 286 -21.78 -2.06 -9.44
N VAL A 287 -21.79 -3.36 -9.15
CA VAL A 287 -23.01 -4.17 -9.21
C VAL A 287 -23.83 -4.07 -7.94
N ASP A 288 -23.17 -3.80 -6.81
CA ASP A 288 -23.79 -3.66 -5.50
C ASP A 288 -22.87 -2.89 -4.53
N ALA A 289 -23.42 -2.53 -3.37
CA ALA A 289 -22.66 -2.08 -2.22
C ALA A 289 -22.31 -3.26 -1.30
N LEU A 290 -21.13 -3.24 -0.69
CA LEU A 290 -20.70 -4.20 0.33
C LEU A 290 -20.50 -3.49 1.66
N SER A 291 -21.11 -4.02 2.71
CA SER A 291 -20.82 -3.62 4.09
C SER A 291 -19.87 -4.63 4.71
N VAL A 292 -18.80 -4.11 5.31
CA VAL A 292 -17.74 -4.88 5.97
C VAL A 292 -17.61 -4.36 7.39
N PRO A 293 -18.44 -4.84 8.34
CA PRO A 293 -18.52 -4.27 9.67
C PRO A 293 -17.27 -4.53 10.53
N TYR A 294 -16.53 -5.61 10.24
CA TYR A 294 -15.31 -5.97 10.97
C TYR A 294 -14.13 -6.10 10.01
N PRO A 295 -12.91 -5.76 10.44
CA PRO A 295 -11.72 -5.88 9.61
C PRO A 295 -11.51 -7.29 9.04
N MET A 296 -11.55 -7.40 7.72
CA MET A 296 -11.15 -8.58 6.97
C MET A 296 -9.72 -8.42 6.44
N SER A 297 -9.04 -9.52 6.13
CA SER A 297 -7.70 -9.54 5.53
C SER A 297 -7.57 -10.72 4.57
N TRP A 298 -6.55 -10.72 3.72
CA TRP A 298 -6.21 -11.86 2.87
C TRP A 298 -5.41 -12.97 3.56
N ALA A 299 -5.02 -12.78 4.83
CA ALA A 299 -4.22 -13.74 5.59
C ALA A 299 -5.08 -14.83 6.22
N ASP A 300 -4.47 -16.02 6.36
CA ASP A 300 -4.99 -17.22 7.01
C ASP A 300 -6.41 -17.65 6.55
N GLU A 301 -6.87 -18.83 6.97
CA GLU A 301 -8.20 -19.31 6.55
C GLU A 301 -9.35 -18.40 7.04
N ALA A 302 -9.17 -17.77 8.21
CA ALA A 302 -10.17 -16.90 8.83
C ALA A 302 -10.46 -15.62 8.02
N ARG A 303 -9.50 -15.15 7.23
CA ARG A 303 -9.58 -13.91 6.44
C ARG A 303 -9.91 -12.67 7.29
N ASP A 304 -9.28 -12.58 8.45
CA ASP A 304 -9.42 -11.50 9.44
C ASP A 304 -8.04 -11.04 9.95
N THR A 305 -8.02 -10.15 10.95
CA THR A 305 -6.76 -9.60 11.50
C THR A 305 -6.09 -10.49 12.55
N SER A 306 -6.59 -11.71 12.79
CA SER A 306 -6.06 -12.58 13.86
C SER A 306 -4.65 -13.12 13.58
N ALA A 307 -4.13 -12.98 12.36
CA ALA A 307 -2.73 -13.25 12.05
C ALA A 307 -1.78 -12.28 12.77
N TRP A 308 -2.23 -11.06 13.10
CA TRP A 308 -1.43 -10.03 13.76
C TRP A 308 -1.96 -9.62 15.13
N LEU A 309 -3.24 -9.82 15.42
CA LEU A 309 -3.92 -9.38 16.65
C LEU A 309 -4.75 -10.51 17.29
N GLY A 310 -4.34 -11.76 17.09
CA GLY A 310 -5.08 -12.94 17.53
C GLY A 310 -4.78 -13.42 18.95
N ASN A 311 -3.71 -12.93 19.60
CA ASN A 311 -3.31 -13.35 20.94
C ASN A 311 -2.83 -12.20 21.85
N THR A 312 -2.58 -12.50 23.12
CA THR A 312 -2.18 -11.49 24.12
C THR A 312 -0.84 -10.83 23.81
N LEU A 313 0.16 -11.57 23.32
CA LEU A 313 1.50 -11.05 23.01
C LEU A 313 1.41 -9.96 21.93
N GLN A 314 0.70 -10.29 20.86
CA GLN A 314 0.41 -9.40 19.74
C GLN A 314 -0.31 -8.13 20.18
N ASN A 315 -1.41 -8.29 20.94
CA ASN A 315 -2.19 -7.16 21.42
C ASN A 315 -1.42 -6.26 22.39
N GLU A 316 -0.58 -6.83 23.27
CA GLU A 316 0.28 -6.07 24.17
C GLU A 316 1.32 -5.25 23.40
N ALA A 317 2.04 -5.87 22.47
CA ALA A 317 3.03 -5.19 21.63
C ALA A 317 2.40 -4.07 20.80
N PHE A 318 1.26 -4.35 20.16
CA PHE A 318 0.51 -3.39 19.35
C PHE A 318 0.04 -2.19 20.17
N ASN A 319 -0.65 -2.43 21.29
CA ASN A 319 -1.15 -1.35 22.14
C ASN A 319 0.00 -0.54 22.73
N LYS A 320 1.10 -1.19 23.13
CA LYS A 320 2.27 -0.49 23.67
C LYS A 320 2.93 0.40 22.63
N LEU A 321 3.05 -0.04 21.38
CA LEU A 321 3.59 0.78 20.29
C LEU A 321 2.74 2.04 20.07
N TYR A 322 1.43 1.87 19.85
CA TYR A 322 0.57 3.03 19.56
C TYR A 322 0.31 3.92 20.78
N SER A 323 0.58 3.46 22.01
CA SER A 323 0.48 4.30 23.22
C SER A 323 1.42 5.52 23.21
N VAL A 324 2.47 5.52 22.39
CA VAL A 324 3.41 6.63 22.27
C VAL A 324 3.29 7.42 20.96
N ALA A 325 2.31 7.11 20.11
CA ALA A 325 2.18 7.70 18.77
C ALA A 325 2.06 9.23 18.81
N GLU A 326 1.27 9.78 19.74
CA GLU A 326 1.14 11.23 19.91
C GLU A 326 2.48 11.89 20.28
N ARG A 327 3.24 11.29 21.20
CA ARG A 327 4.54 11.81 21.62
C ARG A 327 5.54 11.78 20.46
N VAL A 328 5.55 10.69 19.69
CA VAL A 328 6.40 10.58 18.50
C VAL A 328 6.07 11.65 17.45
N ARG A 329 4.79 11.98 17.24
CA ARG A 329 4.38 13.08 16.36
C ARG A 329 4.89 14.44 16.81
N LEU A 330 5.07 14.64 18.11
CA LEU A 330 5.63 15.87 18.67
C LEU A 330 7.16 15.93 18.50
N CYS A 331 7.85 14.80 18.38
CA CYS A 331 9.29 14.75 18.14
C CYS A 331 9.69 15.36 16.79
N ASP A 332 10.87 15.99 16.74
CA ASP A 332 11.49 16.47 15.50
C ASP A 332 12.73 15.63 15.10
N ASP A 333 13.16 14.71 15.95
CA ASP A 333 14.28 13.81 15.68
C ASP A 333 13.96 12.88 14.49
N ARG A 334 14.73 13.04 13.41
CA ARG A 334 14.55 12.29 12.17
C ARG A 334 14.82 10.80 12.33
N ARG A 335 15.81 10.42 13.14
CA ARG A 335 16.15 9.01 13.35
C ARG A 335 15.07 8.33 14.18
N LEU A 336 14.56 9.01 15.20
CA LEU A 336 13.44 8.52 16.00
C LEU A 336 12.18 8.32 15.13
N LYS A 337 11.86 9.26 14.21
CA LYS A 337 10.76 9.08 13.26
C LYS A 337 10.97 7.93 12.27
N GLN A 338 12.22 7.69 11.86
CA GLN A 338 12.55 6.54 11.04
C GLN A 338 12.35 5.23 11.81
N ASP A 339 12.84 5.17 13.05
CA ASP A 339 12.65 4.01 13.91
C ASP A 339 11.16 3.75 14.19
N TRP A 340 10.37 4.81 14.39
CA TRP A 340 8.90 4.72 14.50
C TRP A 340 8.26 4.05 13.28
N ASN A 341 8.67 4.40 12.06
CA ASN A 341 8.16 3.75 10.87
C ASN A 341 8.56 2.27 10.85
N TYR A 342 9.81 1.93 11.15
CA TYR A 342 10.28 0.55 11.05
C TYR A 342 9.62 -0.36 12.09
N LEU A 343 9.45 0.11 13.32
CA LEU A 343 8.83 -0.65 14.41
C LEU A 343 7.33 -0.90 14.20
N GLN A 344 6.69 -0.18 13.28
CA GLN A 344 5.28 -0.35 12.93
C GLN A 344 5.02 -1.43 11.86
N ALA A 345 6.06 -2.01 11.25
CA ALA A 345 5.90 -3.04 10.23
C ALA A 345 5.08 -4.22 10.77
N SER A 346 4.06 -4.64 10.01
CA SER A 346 3.10 -5.65 10.45
C SER A 346 3.75 -6.99 10.78
N ASP A 347 4.85 -7.32 10.10
CA ASP A 347 5.69 -8.50 10.31
C ASP A 347 6.08 -8.73 11.76
N HIS A 348 6.38 -7.67 12.52
CA HIS A 348 6.77 -7.80 13.91
C HIS A 348 5.66 -8.46 14.75
N PHE A 349 4.40 -8.11 14.49
CA PHE A 349 3.26 -8.74 15.15
C PHE A 349 2.97 -10.13 14.56
N TYR A 350 3.19 -10.31 13.26
CA TYR A 350 3.03 -11.61 12.60
C TYR A 350 3.94 -12.68 13.21
N TYR A 351 5.20 -12.33 13.52
CA TYR A 351 6.16 -13.23 14.16
C TYR A 351 5.75 -13.66 15.58
N MET A 352 4.81 -12.94 16.21
CA MET A 352 4.27 -13.26 17.54
C MET A 352 3.01 -14.12 17.48
N CYS A 353 2.59 -14.58 16.29
CA CYS A 353 1.40 -15.41 16.13
C CYS A 353 1.59 -16.80 16.75
N THR A 354 0.57 -17.29 17.45
CA THR A 354 0.58 -18.60 18.14
C THR A 354 -0.36 -19.62 17.50
N LYS A 355 -0.85 -19.37 16.28
CA LYS A 355 -1.73 -20.32 15.58
C LYS A 355 -0.96 -21.60 15.24
N TYR A 356 -1.62 -22.74 15.42
CA TYR A 356 -1.08 -24.08 15.10
C TYR A 356 -1.76 -24.61 13.83
N LEU A 357 -1.16 -25.61 13.16
CA LEU A 357 -1.58 -26.27 11.89
C LEU A 357 -0.95 -25.66 10.62
N SER A 358 -1.63 -25.72 9.46
CA SER A 358 -1.13 -25.22 8.17
C SER A 358 -0.71 -23.76 8.23
N ASP A 359 -1.48 -22.95 8.95
CA ASP A 359 -1.17 -21.54 9.17
C ASP A 359 0.11 -21.40 9.99
N GLY A 360 0.27 -22.19 11.06
CA GLY A 360 1.50 -22.21 11.87
C GLY A 360 2.77 -22.53 11.08
N ALA A 361 2.69 -23.44 10.08
CA ALA A 361 3.82 -23.76 9.21
C ALA A 361 4.23 -22.58 8.33
N VAL A 362 3.26 -21.87 7.75
CA VAL A 362 3.49 -20.64 6.97
C VAL A 362 4.12 -19.56 7.87
N HIS A 363 3.57 -19.33 9.07
CA HIS A 363 4.10 -18.35 10.03
C HIS A 363 5.55 -18.67 10.44
N SER A 364 5.87 -19.93 10.70
CA SER A 364 7.24 -20.36 11.03
C SER A 364 8.24 -20.21 9.87
N HIS A 365 7.77 -20.28 8.62
CA HIS A 365 8.63 -20.16 7.44
C HIS A 365 9.16 -18.74 7.24
N TYR A 366 8.39 -17.72 7.66
CA TYR A 366 8.74 -16.31 7.47
C TYR A 366 9.31 -15.63 8.72
N SER A 367 9.24 -16.28 9.89
CA SER A 367 9.78 -15.75 11.14
C SER A 367 11.30 -15.93 11.23
N PRO A 368 12.07 -14.88 11.60
CA PRO A 368 13.50 -15.02 11.91
C PRO A 368 13.75 -15.55 13.34
N TYR A 369 12.71 -15.83 14.12
CA TYR A 369 12.79 -16.27 15.51
C TYR A 369 12.37 -17.73 15.67
N ASP A 370 12.98 -18.42 16.65
CA ASP A 370 12.68 -19.83 16.94
C ASP A 370 11.29 -20.02 17.57
N SER A 371 10.72 -18.97 18.19
CA SER A 371 9.38 -19.02 18.76
C SER A 371 8.70 -17.64 18.82
N PRO A 372 7.35 -17.60 18.87
CA PRO A 372 6.60 -16.36 19.07
C PRO A 372 6.98 -15.59 20.34
N TYR A 373 7.37 -16.31 21.40
CA TYR A 373 7.82 -15.70 22.66
C TYR A 373 9.18 -15.00 22.53
N GLU A 374 10.08 -15.55 21.72
CA GLU A 374 11.36 -14.90 21.42
C GLU A 374 11.16 -13.65 20.56
N ALA A 375 10.30 -13.73 19.54
CA ALA A 375 9.90 -12.57 18.74
C ALA A 375 9.33 -11.44 19.61
N PHE A 376 8.37 -11.78 20.48
CA PHE A 376 7.79 -10.84 21.45
C PHE A 376 8.85 -10.24 22.38
N THR A 377 9.69 -11.07 23.00
CA THR A 377 10.72 -10.60 23.94
C THR A 377 11.71 -9.66 23.27
N ASN A 378 12.17 -10.00 22.06
CA ASN A 378 13.10 -9.16 21.30
C ASN A 378 12.46 -7.82 20.94
N TYR A 379 11.25 -7.86 20.38
CA TYR A 379 10.50 -6.66 20.00
C TYR A 379 10.22 -5.76 21.20
N MET A 380 9.78 -6.31 22.33
CA MET A 380 9.48 -5.52 23.53
C MET A 380 10.72 -4.89 24.15
N ASN A 381 11.91 -5.53 24.08
CA ASN A 381 13.15 -4.90 24.51
C ASN A 381 13.50 -3.70 23.62
N VAL A 382 13.39 -3.86 22.29
CA VAL A 382 13.61 -2.77 21.32
C VAL A 382 12.61 -1.63 21.56
N LEU A 383 11.33 -1.97 21.68
CA LEU A 383 10.27 -1.00 21.91
C LEU A 383 10.47 -0.27 23.25
N SER A 384 10.96 -0.95 24.28
CA SER A 384 11.26 -0.31 25.57
C SER A 384 12.37 0.73 25.45
N ASP A 385 13.47 0.43 24.74
CA ASP A 385 14.52 1.42 24.47
C ASP A 385 14.00 2.58 23.61
N PHE A 386 13.22 2.28 22.58
CA PHE A 386 12.59 3.29 21.74
C PHE A 386 11.71 4.25 22.57
N ILE A 387 10.88 3.72 23.48
CA ILE A 387 10.03 4.52 24.36
C ILE A 387 10.87 5.40 25.28
N VAL A 388 11.96 4.90 25.86
CA VAL A 388 12.89 5.71 26.67
C VAL A 388 13.43 6.90 25.85
N ARG A 389 13.77 6.68 24.57
CA ARG A 389 14.22 7.76 23.68
C ARG A 389 13.11 8.78 23.38
N VAL A 390 11.87 8.33 23.19
CA VAL A 390 10.70 9.21 23.02
C VAL A 390 10.48 10.06 24.27
N GLU A 391 10.50 9.45 25.45
CA GLU A 391 10.35 10.12 26.74
C GLU A 391 11.51 11.07 27.04
N ALA A 392 12.72 10.79 26.57
CA ALA A 392 13.85 11.71 26.71
C ALA A 392 13.65 13.02 25.90
N GLN A 393 12.95 12.96 24.78
CA GLN A 393 12.59 14.15 23.99
C GLN A 393 11.40 14.92 24.62
N TYR A 394 10.49 14.20 25.28
CA TYR A 394 9.33 14.76 25.99
C TYR A 394 9.08 14.05 27.33
N PRO A 395 9.73 14.49 28.43
CA PRO A 395 9.66 13.80 29.72
C PRO A 395 8.25 13.82 30.33
N GLU A 396 7.82 12.70 30.92
CA GLU A 396 6.56 12.62 31.69
C GLU A 396 6.55 13.56 32.91
N SER A 397 7.72 14.02 33.36
CA SER A 397 7.90 14.84 34.56
C SER A 397 7.65 16.34 34.39
N ILE A 398 7.19 16.80 33.21
CA ILE A 398 6.63 18.14 33.09
C ILE A 398 5.12 18.02 33.33
N GLU A 399 4.70 18.30 34.57
CA GLU A 399 3.31 18.36 35.00
C GLU A 399 2.42 19.09 33.96
N ASN A 400 1.66 18.32 33.17
CA ASN A 400 0.21 18.41 32.98
C ASN A 400 -0.20 17.73 31.66
N GLU A 401 -1.13 16.77 31.72
CA GLU A 401 -1.97 16.42 30.56
C GLU A 401 -2.63 17.67 29.96
N GLU A 402 -2.96 18.66 30.80
CA GLU A 402 -3.42 19.99 30.36
C GLU A 402 -2.34 20.76 29.58
N LEU A 403 -1.06 20.66 29.93
CA LEU A 403 0.02 21.35 29.23
C LEU A 403 0.30 20.68 27.88
N ASN A 404 0.23 19.35 27.80
CA ASN A 404 0.31 18.63 26.52
C ASN A 404 -0.90 18.94 25.63
N ALA A 405 -2.11 19.02 26.20
CA ALA A 405 -3.30 19.47 25.48
C ALA A 405 -3.16 20.94 25.03
N LEU A 406 -2.57 21.80 25.86
CA LEU A 406 -2.31 23.21 25.54
C LEU A 406 -1.22 23.35 24.47
N LEU A 407 -0.11 22.60 24.55
CA LEU A 407 0.95 22.58 23.53
C LEU A 407 0.42 22.06 22.19
N THR A 408 -0.40 21.02 22.22
CA THR A 408 -1.12 20.50 21.05
C THR A 408 -2.06 21.56 20.48
N THR A 409 -2.81 22.25 21.34
CA THR A 409 -3.68 23.36 20.94
C THR A 409 -2.89 24.51 20.32
N ILE A 410 -1.76 24.91 20.94
CA ILE A 410 -0.88 25.97 20.44
C ILE A 410 -0.31 25.59 19.07
N LYS A 411 0.11 24.34 18.88
CA LYS A 411 0.65 23.85 17.61
C LYS A 411 -0.44 23.80 16.52
N ASN A 412 -1.63 23.32 16.86
CA ASN A 412 -2.78 23.34 15.95
C ASN A 412 -3.19 24.76 15.56
N GLN A 413 -3.23 25.68 16.53
CA GLN A 413 -3.49 27.10 16.27
C GLN A 413 -2.38 27.72 15.42
N ALA A 414 -1.11 27.37 15.64
CA ALA A 414 -0.01 27.86 14.82
C ALA A 414 -0.13 27.39 13.36
N ALA A 415 -0.47 26.12 13.14
CA ALA A 415 -0.71 25.57 11.81
C ALA A 415 -1.93 26.22 11.12
N GLU A 416 -3.02 26.45 11.87
CA GLU A 416 -4.19 27.17 11.37
C GLU A 416 -3.85 28.62 11.01
N ILE A 417 -3.08 29.30 11.84
CA ILE A 417 -2.59 30.66 11.56
C ILE A 417 -1.74 30.67 10.30
N GLU A 418 -0.85 29.69 10.11
CA GLU A 418 -0.02 29.59 8.90
C GLU A 418 -0.87 29.37 7.63
N MET A 419 -1.88 28.49 7.70
CA MET A 419 -2.85 28.31 6.61
C MET A 419 -3.61 29.60 6.31
N LEU A 420 -4.19 30.24 7.33
CA LEU A 420 -4.93 31.50 7.18
C LEU A 420 -4.03 32.61 6.63
N GLN A 421 -2.76 32.68 7.03
CA GLN A 421 -1.80 33.63 6.46
C GLN A 421 -1.54 33.36 4.99
N LYS A 422 -1.44 32.09 4.58
CA LYS A 422 -1.28 31.68 3.18
C LYS A 422 -2.51 32.05 2.35
N GLU A 423 -3.72 31.80 2.86
CA GLU A 423 -4.98 32.21 2.23
C GLU A 423 -5.12 33.73 2.14
N LEU A 424 -4.74 34.45 3.19
CA LEU A 424 -4.82 35.91 3.22
C LEU A 424 -3.82 36.52 2.21
N LYS A 425 -2.66 35.90 2.04
CA LYS A 425 -1.67 36.27 1.01
C LYS A 425 -2.21 36.00 -0.40
N SER A 426 -2.84 34.85 -0.66
CA SER A 426 -3.43 34.55 -1.96
C SER A 426 -4.60 35.50 -2.28
N ALA A 427 -5.51 35.73 -1.34
CA ALA A 427 -6.62 36.65 -1.49
C ALA A 427 -6.17 38.11 -1.71
N ARG A 428 -5.12 38.57 -1.02
CA ARG A 428 -4.51 39.89 -1.28
C ARG A 428 -3.95 39.97 -2.70
N THR A 429 -3.28 38.91 -3.17
CA THR A 429 -2.71 38.85 -4.51
C THR A 429 -3.82 38.90 -5.57
N GLU A 430 -4.91 38.15 -5.39
CA GLU A 430 -6.09 38.20 -6.27
C GLU A 430 -6.79 39.56 -6.26
N ARG A 431 -6.88 40.20 -5.09
CA ARG A 431 -7.47 41.55 -4.99
C ARG A 431 -6.60 42.59 -5.68
N HIS A 432 -5.28 42.46 -5.60
CA HIS A 432 -4.34 43.31 -6.32
C HIS A 432 -4.40 43.09 -7.83
N SER A 433 -4.50 41.84 -8.30
CA SER A 433 -4.65 41.55 -9.74
C SER A 433 -5.97 42.09 -10.29
N LYS A 434 -7.11 41.83 -9.62
CA LYS A 434 -8.42 42.38 -10.00
C LYS A 434 -8.45 43.91 -10.01
N ARG A 435 -7.76 44.56 -9.07
CA ARG A 435 -7.67 46.04 -9.01
C ARG A 435 -6.74 46.60 -10.11
N ALA A 436 -5.71 45.86 -10.51
CA ALA A 436 -4.85 46.21 -11.64
C ALA A 436 -5.58 46.04 -12.98
N GLU A 437 -6.37 44.98 -13.13
CA GLU A 437 -7.25 44.77 -14.30
C GLU A 437 -8.32 45.86 -14.40
N ALA A 438 -8.99 46.20 -13.30
CA ALA A 438 -9.98 47.28 -13.28
C ALA A 438 -9.38 48.68 -13.54
N LYS A 439 -8.10 48.90 -13.21
CA LYS A 439 -7.37 50.13 -13.58
C LYS A 439 -7.03 50.15 -15.07
N LYS A 440 -6.56 49.02 -15.62
CA LYS A 440 -6.30 48.89 -17.06
C LYS A 440 -7.57 49.06 -17.90
N GLU A 441 -8.72 48.55 -17.45
CA GLU A 441 -10.02 48.76 -18.11
C GLU A 441 -10.51 50.23 -18.03
N LYS A 442 -10.18 50.95 -16.95
CA LYS A 442 -10.50 52.38 -16.84
C LYS A 442 -9.60 53.26 -17.71
N GLU A 443 -8.32 52.92 -17.82
CA GLU A 443 -7.37 53.63 -18.70
C GLU A 443 -7.73 53.40 -20.19
N THR A 444 -8.06 52.17 -20.58
CA THR A 444 -8.54 51.87 -21.96
C THR A 444 -9.89 52.50 -22.31
N LYS A 445 -10.78 52.73 -21.33
CA LYS A 445 -12.01 53.51 -21.56
C LYS A 445 -11.79 55.02 -21.61
N SER A 446 -10.68 55.54 -21.07
CA SER A 446 -10.33 56.97 -21.12
C SER A 446 -9.60 57.39 -22.39
N GLU A 447 -9.01 56.43 -23.13
CA GLU A 447 -8.30 56.65 -24.40
C GLU A 447 -9.14 56.31 -25.66
N ALA A 448 -10.48 56.33 -25.57
CA ALA A 448 -11.31 56.24 -26.76
C ALA A 448 -11.29 57.60 -27.53
N PRO A 449 -10.93 57.63 -28.83
CA PRO A 449 -10.64 58.87 -29.54
C PRO A 449 -11.90 59.70 -29.83
N LYS A 450 -11.83 61.01 -29.55
CA LYS A 450 -12.79 62.01 -30.03
C LYS A 450 -12.82 61.97 -31.56
N LYS A 451 -13.93 61.48 -32.14
CA LYS A 451 -14.25 61.63 -33.57
C LYS A 451 -14.28 63.14 -33.90
N ALA A 452 -13.35 63.57 -34.75
CA ALA A 452 -13.44 64.86 -35.42
C ALA A 452 -14.62 64.83 -36.41
N ALA A 453 -15.53 65.78 -36.24
CA ALA A 453 -16.69 65.96 -37.10
C ALA A 453 -16.27 66.58 -38.44
N GLU A 454 -16.79 66.02 -39.52
CA GLU A 454 -16.83 66.61 -40.86
C GLU A 454 -17.48 68.00 -40.81
N LYS A 455 -16.83 69.00 -41.40
CA LYS A 455 -17.48 70.24 -41.83
C LYS A 455 -17.67 70.19 -43.34
N LYS A 456 -18.92 70.39 -43.75
CA LYS A 456 -19.35 70.78 -45.09
C LYS A 456 -18.98 72.25 -45.34
N GLU A 457 -18.87 72.52 -46.64
CA GLU A 457 -18.53 73.76 -47.37
C GLU A 457 -17.05 74.16 -47.44
#